data_AF-A0A2V8DXL5-F1
#
_entry.id   AF-A0A2V8DXL5-F1
#
_cell.length_a   1.000
_cell.length_b   1.000
_cell.length_c   1.000
_cell.angle_alpha   90.00
_cell.angle_beta   90.00
_cell.angle_gamma   90.00
#
_symmetry.space_group_name_H-M   'P 1'
#
loop_
_entity.id
_entity.type
_entity.pdbx_description
1 polymer ?
#
loop_
_entity_poly.entity_id
_entity_poly.type
_entity_poly.pdbx_seq_one_letter_code
_entity_poly.pdbx_strand_id
1 'polypeptide(L)'
;MQSFNIRTAKFWDNPPDTGSWPIGAKITSIEFTGFSMRVDFDRREGPNRWPDVVPPGWVGGLQYTLGICRNIAGEWHCSAVVQFWNGRSLDDTAPASRFWREWWYDSARWGPLASVRPEEGETMGVFVASGDLRQRFFTQNTCPRVCEISNVALVPFTTGYAKYEY
;
A
#
# COMPACT_ATOMS: atom_id res chain seq x y z
N MET A 1 -3.59 -21.85 -9.95
CA MET A 1 -3.47 -20.49 -9.38
C MET A 1 -2.46 -20.54 -8.26
N GLN A 2 -1.42 -19.71 -8.29
CA GLN A 2 -0.52 -19.57 -7.16
C GLN A 2 -1.23 -18.76 -6.07
N SER A 3 -1.38 -19.32 -4.87
CA SER A 3 -1.91 -18.59 -3.72
C SER A 3 -1.00 -17.39 -3.43
N PHE A 4 -1.57 -16.21 -3.20
CA PHE A 4 -0.81 -15.02 -2.84
C PHE A 4 -0.02 -15.26 -1.54
N ASN A 5 1.28 -14.96 -1.58
CA ASN A 5 2.14 -14.91 -0.40
C ASN A 5 2.99 -13.63 -0.47
N ILE A 6 2.71 -12.67 0.40
CA ILE A 6 3.41 -11.38 0.43
C ILE A 6 4.91 -11.54 0.70
N ARG A 7 5.32 -12.60 1.43
CA ARG A 7 6.73 -12.86 1.77
C ARG A 7 7.59 -13.20 0.55
N THR A 8 6.97 -13.66 -0.53
CA THR A 8 7.64 -14.00 -1.79
C THR A 8 7.40 -12.96 -2.89
N ALA A 9 6.67 -11.88 -2.59
CA ALA A 9 6.41 -10.82 -3.56
C ALA A 9 7.62 -9.89 -3.72
N LYS A 10 7.80 -9.33 -4.92
CA LYS A 10 8.85 -8.35 -5.21
C LYS A 10 8.36 -6.96 -4.83
N PHE A 11 9.07 -6.29 -3.93
CA PHE A 11 8.78 -4.91 -3.53
C PHE A 11 9.56 -3.91 -4.35
N TRP A 12 8.88 -2.86 -4.82
CA TRP A 12 9.46 -1.81 -5.66
C TRP A 12 9.46 -0.47 -4.93
N ASP A 13 10.61 0.22 -4.96
CA ASP A 13 10.80 1.54 -4.34
C ASP A 13 10.38 1.63 -2.86
N ASN A 14 10.56 0.51 -2.13
CA ASN A 14 10.21 0.32 -0.74
C ASN A 14 11.32 -0.48 -0.01
N PRO A 15 11.28 -0.56 1.33
CA PRO A 15 12.13 -1.46 2.10
C PRO A 15 12.11 -2.88 1.52
N PRO A 16 13.27 -3.48 1.22
CA PRO A 16 13.35 -4.71 0.43
C PRO A 16 12.73 -5.92 1.14
N ASP A 17 12.58 -5.86 2.47
CA ASP A 17 12.04 -6.91 3.32
C ASP A 17 10.62 -6.61 3.83
N THR A 18 9.92 -5.59 3.28
CA THR A 18 8.57 -5.17 3.72
C THR A 18 7.61 -6.36 3.83
N GLY A 19 7.64 -7.28 2.85
CA GLY A 19 6.76 -8.44 2.85
C GLY A 19 7.03 -9.45 3.97
N SER A 20 8.13 -9.31 4.72
CA SER A 20 8.47 -10.16 5.86
C SER A 20 8.09 -9.56 7.21
N TRP A 21 7.74 -8.26 7.25
CA TRP A 21 7.44 -7.54 8.49
C TRP A 21 6.24 -8.15 9.23
N PRO A 22 6.18 -8.00 10.57
CA PRO A 22 5.05 -8.45 11.38
C PRO A 22 3.73 -7.85 10.91
N ILE A 23 2.67 -8.67 10.93
CA ILE A 23 1.32 -8.20 10.74
C ILE A 23 0.82 -7.66 12.08
N GLY A 24 0.72 -6.34 12.21
CA GLY A 24 0.34 -5.63 13.44
C GLY A 24 -0.96 -4.81 13.33
N ALA A 25 -1.55 -4.77 12.13
CA ALA A 25 -2.81 -4.11 11.82
C ALA A 25 -3.76 -5.01 11.02
N LYS A 26 -5.05 -4.70 11.10
CA LYS A 26 -6.11 -5.34 10.32
C LYS A 26 -6.82 -4.29 9.45
N ILE A 27 -6.83 -4.50 8.13
CA ILE A 27 -7.72 -3.78 7.21
C ILE A 27 -9.17 -4.09 7.58
N THR A 28 -9.98 -3.06 7.74
CA THR A 28 -11.41 -3.17 8.08
C THR A 28 -12.30 -2.85 6.89
N SER A 29 -11.86 -1.98 5.97
CA SER A 29 -12.58 -1.77 4.71
C SER A 29 -11.69 -1.30 3.57
N ILE A 30 -12.13 -1.63 2.34
CA ILE A 30 -11.59 -1.10 1.08
C ILE A 30 -12.78 -0.63 0.25
N GLU A 31 -12.73 0.61 -0.23
CA GLU A 31 -13.78 1.20 -1.07
C GLU A 31 -13.16 1.81 -2.32
N PHE A 32 -13.58 1.34 -3.49
CA PHE A 32 -13.40 2.01 -4.77
C PHE A 32 -14.59 2.96 -4.95
N THR A 33 -14.32 4.25 -5.05
CA THR A 33 -15.36 5.30 -5.14
C THR A 33 -15.53 5.84 -6.56
N GLY A 34 -14.89 5.23 -7.56
CA GLY A 34 -14.71 5.81 -8.89
C GLY A 34 -13.72 7.00 -8.95
N PHE A 35 -13.51 7.72 -7.84
CA PHE A 35 -12.65 8.90 -7.75
C PHE A 35 -11.41 8.70 -6.88
N SER A 36 -11.47 7.75 -5.96
CA SER A 36 -10.44 7.42 -4.97
C SER A 36 -10.50 5.92 -4.64
N MET A 37 -9.48 5.42 -3.97
CA MET A 37 -9.55 4.18 -3.21
C MET A 37 -9.34 4.49 -1.73
N ARG A 38 -10.38 4.30 -0.94
CA ARG A 38 -10.34 4.47 0.52
C ARG A 38 -9.98 3.15 1.16
N VAL A 39 -9.09 3.18 2.14
CA VAL A 39 -8.69 2.01 2.92
C VAL A 39 -8.72 2.39 4.38
N ASP A 40 -9.49 1.65 5.17
CA ASP A 40 -9.57 1.81 6.63
C ASP A 40 -8.99 0.58 7.34
N PHE A 41 -8.45 0.79 8.53
CA PHE A 41 -7.76 -0.23 9.33
C PHE A 41 -7.71 0.14 10.82
N ASP A 42 -7.54 -0.86 11.67
CA ASP A 42 -7.60 -0.73 13.15
C ASP A 42 -6.46 0.06 13.82
N ARG A 43 -5.43 0.45 13.06
CA ARG A 43 -4.32 1.30 13.50
C ARG A 43 -4.35 2.71 12.88
N ARG A 44 -5.41 3.08 12.14
CA ARG A 44 -5.54 4.39 11.51
C ARG A 44 -5.90 5.49 12.49
N GLU A 45 -6.81 5.21 13.43
CA GLU A 45 -7.34 6.20 14.38
C GLU A 45 -7.40 5.62 15.79
N GLY A 46 -7.71 6.47 16.77
CA GLY A 46 -7.94 6.06 18.15
C GLY A 46 -6.65 5.82 18.97
N PRO A 47 -6.77 5.22 20.16
CA PRO A 47 -5.65 5.10 21.11
C PRO A 47 -4.55 4.13 20.65
N ASN A 48 -4.88 3.16 19.79
CA ASN A 48 -3.93 2.16 19.27
C ASN A 48 -3.29 2.57 17.94
N ARG A 49 -3.55 3.78 17.48
CA ARG A 49 -3.07 4.35 16.23
C ARG A 49 -1.55 4.23 16.07
N TRP A 50 -1.07 3.90 14.88
CA TRP A 50 0.37 3.97 14.61
C TRP A 50 0.89 5.41 14.78
N PRO A 51 2.11 5.58 15.33
CA PRO A 51 2.67 6.91 15.55
C PRO A 51 2.98 7.61 14.23
N ASP A 52 2.82 8.93 14.21
CA ASP A 52 3.31 9.75 13.11
C ASP A 52 4.83 9.83 13.19
N VAL A 53 5.52 9.66 12.05
CA VAL A 53 6.98 9.77 11.97
C VAL A 53 7.37 10.81 10.95
N VAL A 54 8.27 11.70 11.33
CA VAL A 54 8.89 12.68 10.42
C VAL A 54 10.09 12.02 9.74
N PRO A 55 10.05 11.73 8.44
CA PRO A 55 11.20 11.18 7.74
C PRO A 55 12.33 12.22 7.59
N PRO A 56 13.59 11.78 7.46
CA PRO A 56 14.68 12.69 7.12
C PRO A 56 14.38 13.48 5.83
N GLY A 57 14.58 14.80 5.88
CA GLY A 57 14.36 15.71 4.75
C GLY A 57 12.90 16.06 4.45
N TRP A 58 11.96 15.71 5.33
CA TRP A 58 10.53 16.00 5.17
C TRP A 58 9.99 16.84 6.34
N VAL A 59 8.96 17.65 6.08
CA VAL A 59 8.27 18.44 7.10
C VAL A 59 6.87 17.86 7.29
N GLY A 60 6.57 17.46 8.53
CA GLY A 60 5.29 16.85 8.91
C GLY A 60 5.41 15.35 9.17
N GLY A 61 4.53 14.83 10.03
CA GLY A 61 4.52 13.42 10.40
C GLY A 61 3.77 12.58 9.37
N LEU A 62 4.36 11.48 8.93
CA LEU A 62 3.71 10.44 8.12
C LEU A 62 3.38 9.25 9.02
N GLN A 63 2.12 8.86 8.99
CA GLN A 63 1.56 7.80 9.82
C GLN A 63 1.69 6.42 9.15
N TYR A 64 1.36 6.33 7.87
CA TYR A 64 1.40 5.08 7.12
C TYR A 64 1.57 5.33 5.62
N THR A 65 1.93 4.29 4.89
CA THR A 65 1.91 4.27 3.43
C THR A 65 1.00 3.15 2.95
N LEU A 66 0.06 3.49 2.07
CA LEU A 66 -0.84 2.55 1.40
C LEU A 66 -0.16 1.94 0.16
N GLY A 67 -0.30 0.63 0.02
CA GLY A 67 0.27 -0.13 -1.09
C GLY A 67 -0.66 -1.17 -1.70
N ILE A 68 -0.30 -1.54 -2.93
CA ILE A 68 -0.98 -2.55 -3.73
C ILE A 68 0.05 -3.58 -4.21
N CYS A 69 -0.39 -4.84 -4.25
CA CYS A 69 0.27 -5.98 -4.84
C CYS A 69 -0.53 -6.49 -6.05
N ARG A 70 0.13 -6.74 -7.18
CA ARG A 70 -0.49 -7.26 -8.40
C ARG A 70 0.25 -8.49 -8.90
N ASN A 71 -0.48 -9.47 -9.43
CA ASN A 71 0.13 -10.59 -10.13
C ASN A 71 0.33 -10.19 -11.61
N ILE A 72 1.59 -10.08 -12.03
CA ILE A 72 1.95 -9.69 -13.40
C ILE A 72 2.82 -10.83 -13.94
N ALA A 73 2.37 -11.47 -15.03
CA ALA A 73 3.05 -12.60 -15.65
C ALA A 73 3.40 -13.75 -14.67
N GLY A 74 2.53 -14.02 -13.68
CA GLY A 74 2.71 -15.09 -12.71
C GLY A 74 3.51 -14.70 -11.46
N GLU A 75 4.09 -13.50 -11.40
CA GLU A 75 4.83 -13.01 -10.25
C GLU A 75 4.06 -11.92 -9.51
N TRP A 76 4.14 -11.88 -8.18
CA TRP A 76 3.53 -10.81 -7.38
C TRP A 76 4.50 -9.65 -7.22
N HIS A 77 4.07 -8.45 -7.64
CA HIS A 77 4.79 -7.19 -7.51
C HIS A 77 4.02 -6.26 -6.59
N CYS A 78 4.69 -5.70 -5.58
CA CYS A 78 4.09 -4.82 -4.58
C CYS A 78 4.79 -3.47 -4.53
N SER A 79 4.03 -2.41 -4.28
CA SER A 79 4.60 -1.13 -3.85
C SER A 79 3.60 -0.33 -3.02
N ALA A 80 4.09 0.29 -1.96
CA ALA A 80 3.43 1.30 -1.15
C ALA A 80 3.93 2.69 -1.54
N VAL A 81 3.01 3.54 -2.00
CA VAL A 81 3.35 4.85 -2.61
C VAL A 81 2.50 6.01 -2.11
N VAL A 82 1.32 5.74 -1.56
CA VAL A 82 0.43 6.81 -1.07
C VAL A 82 0.65 7.01 0.42
N GLN A 83 1.33 8.10 0.76
CA GLN A 83 1.71 8.42 2.14
C GLN A 83 0.58 9.18 2.85
N PHE A 84 0.21 8.77 4.05
CA PHE A 84 -0.82 9.44 4.84
C PHE A 84 -0.22 10.05 6.10
N TRP A 85 -0.56 11.31 6.38
CA TRP A 85 -0.40 11.93 7.70
C TRP A 85 -1.73 11.84 8.45
N ASN A 86 -1.70 12.01 9.77
CA ASN A 86 -2.92 12.05 10.58
C ASN A 86 -3.92 13.09 10.04
N GLY A 87 -5.17 12.67 9.86
CA GLY A 87 -6.23 13.56 9.37
C GLY A 87 -6.20 13.84 7.87
N ARG A 88 -5.28 13.26 7.09
CA ARG A 88 -5.38 13.27 5.62
C ARG A 88 -6.67 12.55 5.19
N SER A 89 -7.38 13.12 4.22
CA SER A 89 -8.60 12.50 3.70
C SER A 89 -8.27 11.18 2.99
N LEU A 90 -9.08 10.15 3.21
CA LEU A 90 -9.00 8.90 2.45
C LEU A 90 -9.33 9.08 0.96
N ASP A 91 -9.98 10.20 0.61
CA ASP A 91 -10.22 10.57 -0.79
C ASP A 91 -9.00 11.18 -1.49
N ASP A 92 -7.95 11.54 -0.75
CA ASP A 92 -6.72 12.08 -1.32
C ASP A 92 -5.83 10.99 -1.91
N THR A 93 -6.43 10.06 -2.66
CA THR A 93 -5.78 9.04 -3.46
C THR A 93 -6.20 9.20 -4.92
N ALA A 94 -5.42 8.66 -5.85
CA ALA A 94 -5.84 8.67 -7.26
C ALA A 94 -7.07 7.76 -7.46
N PRO A 95 -7.92 8.01 -8.48
CA PRO A 95 -8.91 7.03 -8.88
C PRO A 95 -8.21 5.79 -9.44
N ALA A 96 -8.83 4.63 -9.25
CA ALA A 96 -8.30 3.33 -9.69
C ALA A 96 -7.93 3.32 -11.19
N SER A 97 -8.69 4.03 -12.02
CA SER A 97 -8.45 4.16 -13.46
C SER A 97 -7.11 4.81 -13.82
N ARG A 98 -6.48 5.53 -12.87
CA ARG A 98 -5.23 6.29 -13.03
C ARG A 98 -4.06 5.77 -12.18
N PHE A 99 -4.21 4.67 -11.42
CA PHE A 99 -3.12 4.11 -10.59
C PHE A 99 -1.79 3.97 -11.34
N TRP A 100 -1.80 3.31 -12.50
CA TRP A 100 -0.58 3.08 -13.30
C TRP A 100 0.21 4.36 -13.63
N ARG A 101 -0.45 5.52 -13.72
CA ARG A 101 0.19 6.81 -14.03
C ARG A 101 0.35 7.72 -12.82
N GLU A 102 -0.46 7.61 -11.78
CA GLU A 102 -0.41 8.54 -10.63
C GLU A 102 0.27 7.94 -9.40
N TRP A 103 0.22 6.62 -9.27
CA TRP A 103 0.92 5.88 -8.23
C TRP A 103 2.30 5.42 -8.71
N TRP A 104 2.39 5.04 -9.99
CA TRP A 104 3.59 4.41 -10.58
C TRP A 104 4.06 5.10 -11.87
N TYR A 105 4.23 6.43 -11.86
CA TYR A 105 4.61 7.21 -13.05
C TYR A 105 6.04 6.99 -13.58
N ASP A 106 6.91 6.33 -12.81
CA ASP A 106 8.32 6.13 -13.15
C ASP A 106 8.64 4.62 -13.20
N SER A 107 8.83 4.10 -14.41
CA SER A 107 9.10 2.68 -14.63
C SER A 107 10.45 2.23 -14.09
N ALA A 108 11.42 3.15 -13.90
CA ALA A 108 12.69 2.80 -13.27
C ALA A 108 12.53 2.52 -11.77
N ARG A 109 11.52 3.11 -11.13
CA ARG A 109 11.24 2.93 -9.69
C ARG A 109 10.31 1.77 -9.41
N TRP A 110 9.22 1.67 -10.17
CA TRP A 110 8.12 0.74 -9.88
C TRP A 110 8.04 -0.48 -10.81
N GLY A 111 8.97 -0.60 -11.75
CA GLY A 111 9.10 -1.77 -12.61
C GLY A 111 7.79 -2.08 -13.35
N PRO A 112 7.33 -3.35 -13.34
CA PRO A 112 6.12 -3.75 -14.06
C PRO A 112 4.83 -3.04 -13.61
N LEU A 113 4.76 -2.53 -12.38
CA LEU A 113 3.59 -1.82 -11.87
C LEU A 113 3.32 -0.51 -12.65
N ALA A 114 4.38 0.14 -13.14
CA ALA A 114 4.29 1.34 -13.97
C ALA A 114 3.89 1.05 -15.43
N SER A 115 4.27 -0.13 -15.93
CA SER A 115 4.18 -0.46 -17.35
C SER A 115 2.95 -1.28 -17.74
N VAL A 116 2.30 -1.93 -16.77
CA VAL A 116 1.12 -2.77 -16.99
C VAL A 116 -0.06 -2.17 -16.24
N ARG A 117 -1.15 -1.86 -16.93
CA ARG A 117 -2.36 -1.31 -16.29
C ARG A 117 -3.12 -2.41 -15.51
N PRO A 118 -3.74 -2.10 -14.36
CA PRO A 118 -4.79 -2.91 -13.77
C PRO A 118 -5.94 -3.22 -14.72
N GLU A 119 -6.37 -4.49 -14.77
CA GLU A 119 -7.54 -4.93 -15.53
C GLU A 119 -8.76 -5.12 -14.63
N GLU A 120 -9.96 -4.76 -15.10
CA GLU A 120 -11.21 -4.98 -14.35
C GLU A 120 -11.33 -6.45 -13.90
N GLY A 121 -11.62 -6.66 -12.62
CA GLY A 121 -11.76 -7.99 -12.02
C GLY A 121 -10.44 -8.68 -11.68
N GLU A 122 -9.27 -8.12 -12.01
CA GLU A 122 -7.99 -8.70 -11.56
C GLU A 122 -7.96 -8.76 -10.03
N THR A 123 -7.44 -9.85 -9.47
CA THR A 123 -7.24 -9.91 -8.01
C THR A 123 -6.01 -9.09 -7.64
N MET A 124 -6.19 -8.11 -6.75
CA MET A 124 -5.10 -7.34 -6.17
C MET A 124 -5.02 -7.53 -4.66
N GLY A 125 -3.81 -7.48 -4.13
CA GLY A 125 -3.58 -7.38 -2.70
C GLY A 125 -3.47 -5.94 -2.26
N VAL A 126 -4.19 -5.55 -1.22
CA VAL A 126 -4.12 -4.22 -0.62
C VAL A 126 -3.56 -4.34 0.79
N PHE A 127 -2.60 -3.47 1.12
CA PHE A 127 -1.96 -3.43 2.43
C PHE A 127 -1.61 -2.00 2.83
N VAL A 128 -1.48 -1.76 4.14
CA VAL A 128 -0.86 -0.55 4.67
C VAL A 128 0.36 -0.93 5.51
N ALA A 129 1.32 -0.02 5.60
CA ALA A 129 2.52 -0.21 6.39
C ALA A 129 2.87 1.06 7.18
N SER A 130 3.43 0.87 8.38
CA SER A 130 3.71 1.96 9.31
C SER A 130 4.76 2.97 8.79
N GLY A 131 4.40 4.25 8.85
CA GLY A 131 5.17 5.40 8.40
C GLY A 131 5.43 5.48 6.89
N ASP A 132 6.49 6.19 6.52
CA ASP A 132 6.97 6.35 5.15
C ASP A 132 7.74 5.13 4.61
N LEU A 133 7.23 4.51 3.55
CA LEU A 133 7.90 3.44 2.81
C LEU A 133 8.38 3.89 1.42
N ARG A 134 7.92 5.02 0.91
CA ARG A 134 8.19 5.44 -0.47
C ARG A 134 9.62 5.95 -0.59
N GLN A 135 10.42 5.38 -1.49
CA GLN A 135 11.85 5.68 -1.66
C GLN A 135 12.69 5.42 -0.41
N ARG A 136 12.34 4.39 0.36
CA ARG A 136 13.07 4.01 1.57
C ARG A 136 13.70 2.63 1.39
N PHE A 137 14.89 2.46 1.97
CA PHE A 137 15.73 1.27 1.79
C PHE A 137 16.30 0.73 3.10
N PHE A 138 15.73 1.12 4.24
CA PHE A 138 15.99 0.45 5.52
C PHE A 138 15.37 -0.96 5.51
N THR A 139 15.71 -1.80 6.48
CA THR A 139 15.09 -3.11 6.70
C THR A 139 14.34 -3.12 8.01
N GLN A 140 13.63 -4.20 8.35
CA GLN A 140 13.02 -4.34 9.67
C GLN A 140 14.06 -4.17 10.80
N ASN A 141 15.26 -4.74 10.62
CA ASN A 141 16.34 -4.69 11.61
C ASN A 141 16.92 -3.28 11.82
N THR A 142 16.88 -2.43 10.78
CA THR A 142 17.35 -1.05 10.85
C THR A 142 16.20 -0.06 10.89
N CYS A 143 14.99 -0.56 11.13
CA CYS A 143 13.80 0.27 11.17
C CYS A 143 13.91 1.26 12.33
N PRO A 144 13.79 2.57 12.06
CA PRO A 144 13.94 3.58 13.11
C PRO A 144 12.73 3.66 14.06
N ARG A 145 11.74 2.75 13.93
CA ARG A 145 10.38 2.88 14.49
C ARG A 145 9.60 1.56 14.45
N VAL A 146 8.28 1.62 14.59
CA VAL A 146 7.36 0.52 14.30
C VAL A 146 7.44 0.14 12.82
N CYS A 147 7.91 -1.08 12.54
CA CYS A 147 7.87 -1.69 11.22
C CYS A 147 6.91 -2.87 11.23
N GLU A 148 5.66 -2.55 10.94
CA GLU A 148 4.55 -3.49 10.83
C GLU A 148 3.82 -3.22 9.51
N ILE A 149 3.18 -4.25 9.00
CA ILE A 149 2.20 -4.16 7.92
C ILE A 149 0.83 -4.56 8.46
N SER A 150 -0.22 -4.23 7.71
CA SER A 150 -1.52 -4.88 7.90
C SER A 150 -1.50 -6.31 7.37
N ASN A 151 -2.57 -7.06 7.62
CA ASN A 151 -2.91 -8.17 6.73
C ASN A 151 -3.05 -7.65 5.29
N VAL A 152 -2.86 -8.54 4.31
CA VAL A 152 -3.16 -8.22 2.92
C VAL A 152 -4.57 -8.67 2.61
N ALA A 153 -5.41 -7.73 2.21
CA ALA A 153 -6.75 -8.01 1.74
C ALA A 153 -6.73 -8.23 0.23
N LEU A 154 -7.27 -9.37 -0.24
CA LEU A 154 -7.39 -9.66 -1.66
C LEU A 154 -8.76 -9.22 -2.16
N VAL A 155 -8.80 -8.30 -3.13
CA VAL A 155 -10.04 -7.77 -3.70
C VAL A 155 -9.99 -7.80 -5.23
N PRO A 156 -11.12 -7.98 -5.92
CA PRO A 156 -11.20 -7.71 -7.35
C PRO A 156 -11.06 -6.20 -7.58
N PHE A 157 -10.14 -5.83 -8.45
CA PHE A 157 -9.96 -4.45 -8.92
C PHE A 157 -11.19 -3.98 -9.67
N THR A 158 -11.55 -2.72 -9.48
CA THR A 158 -12.48 -2.02 -10.37
C THR A 158 -12.18 -0.54 -10.47
N THR A 159 -12.45 0.05 -11.63
CA THR A 159 -12.51 1.50 -11.83
C THR A 159 -13.89 2.09 -11.51
N GLY A 160 -14.89 1.24 -11.27
CA GLY A 160 -16.21 1.62 -10.83
C GLY A 160 -16.31 1.79 -9.30
N TYR A 161 -17.47 1.39 -8.77
CA TYR A 161 -17.78 1.49 -7.35
C TYR A 161 -17.84 0.09 -6.74
N ALA A 162 -17.09 -0.12 -5.66
CA ALA A 162 -17.13 -1.36 -4.89
C ALA A 162 -16.72 -1.10 -3.45
N LYS A 163 -17.30 -1.84 -2.50
CA LYS A 163 -16.91 -1.80 -1.10
C LYS A 163 -16.73 -3.22 -0.57
N TYR A 164 -15.67 -3.43 0.20
CA TYR A 164 -15.31 -4.68 0.85
C TYR A 164 -15.09 -4.40 2.34
N GLU A 165 -15.66 -5.23 3.23
CA GLU A 165 -15.61 -5.08 4.69
C GLU A 165 -15.12 -6.39 5.35
N TYR A 166 -14.41 -6.30 6.49
CA TYR A 166 -13.67 -7.41 7.12
C TYR A 166 -13.76 -7.49 8.65
#